data_AF-Q4A7E0-F1
#
_entry.id   AF-Q4A7E0-F1
#
_cell.length_a   1.000
_cell.length_b   1.000
_cell.length_c   1.000
_cell.angle_alpha   90.00
_cell.angle_beta   90.00
_cell.angle_gamma   90.00
#
_symmetry.space_group_name_H-M   'P 1'
#
loop_
_entity.id
_entity.type
_entity.pdbx_description
1 polymer ?
#
loop_
_entity_poly.entity_id
_entity_poly.type
_entity_poly.pdbx_seq_one_letter_code
_entity_poly.pdbx_strand_id
1 'polypeptide(L)'
;MNRKKTEKSKISSKDSKKLIIQAIQDVAKNSELNLEAVIDIFQEAIEFVITKKIDPDAQIKIEADLEQLSFKVFNTNGIVVEENYFDDLTDEEKVNDLVSFILLSKAKETDPEIQVDDIFSIEINLESFEHWLFMAIMHAFKQKISEIVRNNVYNKYLSLKNNVVLATVTNKIAAGYIFEIDDDKVSAFMPSHYASGQNLKIGTKHEVVIENVSKNTKQSQVVISSKSVQLVKKKIIDAIPELQSKFLEITSIARIPGERCKVAIRRTEDAEADNISEIGSIVGATGSRVLAISQELQGEKIEVIKYDDNIVKFIVNAMSPSKVICVKEFKIGHKLRRFIIVVPDFQHSLAIGKNGSNVKLVADLTRCQVQIIPYSSALKDQNFKIEWNGNIKDIQELNTLKNEYIHRQQGRIYQNHRNSYGQGNNNFDLILQQFESDIRELEKPYGIENEFILKNEQKQVRNHQEFPKNKNNLAKAGTKSRNFNKNQNIRENISKDFDYGFENEKDSNSFQNISQRSFFDADSLFDSALNEAISENELIDKIHQEEEKKQELLLQEKEKWAKNEAQIQKASQEPNQNSDLYIQNEKQIKNFKLDDDLLKYTGVGDIDIDDFDF
;
A
#
# COMPACT_ATOMS: atom_id res chain seq x y z
N MET A 1 27.10 -32.42 55.16
CA MET A 1 26.91 -31.00 54.81
C MET A 1 25.52 -30.83 54.22
N ASN A 2 24.65 -30.13 54.95
CA ASN A 2 23.23 -29.93 54.65
C ASN A 2 23.03 -29.17 53.33
N ARG A 3 22.37 -29.80 52.34
CA ARG A 3 21.72 -29.06 51.24
C ARG A 3 20.36 -28.58 51.73
N LYS A 4 20.28 -27.30 52.09
CA LYS A 4 19.01 -26.60 52.34
C LYS A 4 18.12 -26.74 51.10
N LYS A 5 16.95 -27.35 51.25
CA LYS A 5 15.84 -27.20 50.30
C LYS A 5 15.46 -25.72 50.31
N THR A 6 15.67 -25.03 49.20
CA THR A 6 15.11 -23.70 48.96
C THR A 6 13.61 -23.88 48.71
N GLU A 7 12.80 -23.47 49.67
CA GLU A 7 11.35 -23.30 49.50
C GLU A 7 11.09 -22.34 48.33
N LYS A 8 10.29 -22.76 47.35
CA LYS A 8 9.71 -21.85 46.36
C LYS A 8 8.79 -20.90 47.11
N SER A 9 9.18 -19.63 47.24
CA SER A 9 8.34 -18.59 47.81
C SER A 9 7.07 -18.44 46.97
N LYS A 10 5.91 -18.80 47.54
CA LYS A 10 4.59 -18.48 46.99
C LYS A 10 4.51 -16.96 46.85
N ILE A 11 4.29 -16.47 45.62
CA ILE A 11 3.94 -15.06 45.39
C ILE A 11 2.63 -14.82 46.16
N SER A 12 2.60 -13.77 46.99
CA SER A 12 1.44 -13.42 47.81
C SER A 12 0.31 -12.90 46.91
N SER A 13 -0.93 -13.30 47.16
CA SER A 13 -2.13 -12.87 46.42
C SER A 13 -2.28 -11.35 46.28
N LYS A 14 -1.83 -10.61 47.31
CA LYS A 14 -1.77 -9.14 47.32
C LYS A 14 -0.87 -8.55 46.23
N ASP A 15 0.19 -9.25 45.84
CA ASP A 15 1.15 -8.74 44.86
C ASP A 15 0.59 -8.81 43.42
N SER A 16 -0.24 -9.83 43.13
CA SER A 16 -0.91 -10.02 41.84
C SER A 16 -1.95 -8.94 41.53
N LYS A 17 -2.82 -8.60 42.50
CA LYS A 17 -3.84 -7.53 42.31
C LYS A 17 -3.19 -6.16 42.09
N LYS A 18 -2.10 -5.90 42.81
CA LYS A 18 -1.31 -4.67 42.68
C LYS A 18 -0.62 -4.57 41.31
N LEU A 19 -0.09 -5.68 40.79
CA LEU A 19 0.47 -5.73 39.44
C LEU A 19 -0.56 -5.43 38.36
N ILE A 20 -1.80 -5.91 38.50
CA ILE A 20 -2.87 -5.69 37.52
C ILE A 20 -3.24 -4.20 37.45
N ILE A 21 -3.42 -3.53 38.59
CA ILE A 21 -3.75 -2.09 38.58
C ILE A 21 -2.58 -1.25 38.06
N GLN A 22 -1.34 -1.61 38.40
CA GLN A 22 -0.18 -0.95 37.81
C GLN A 22 -0.14 -1.12 36.28
N ALA A 23 -0.41 -2.32 35.78
CA ALA A 23 -0.52 -2.55 34.35
C ALA A 23 -1.66 -1.75 33.70
N ILE A 24 -2.83 -1.65 34.36
CA ILE A 24 -3.95 -0.81 33.91
C ILE A 24 -3.54 0.67 33.85
N GLN A 25 -2.82 1.18 34.85
CA GLN A 25 -2.31 2.55 34.87
C GLN A 25 -1.29 2.80 33.75
N ASP A 26 -0.40 1.85 33.49
CA ASP A 26 0.60 1.95 32.42
C ASP A 26 -0.08 1.91 31.05
N VAL A 27 -1.09 1.07 30.87
CA VAL A 27 -1.89 1.01 29.64
C VAL A 27 -2.69 2.30 29.42
N ALA A 28 -3.27 2.87 30.47
CA ALA A 28 -3.97 4.16 30.40
C ALA A 28 -3.03 5.29 29.94
N LYS A 29 -1.83 5.36 30.52
CA LYS A 29 -0.80 6.34 30.13
C LYS A 29 -0.34 6.17 28.69
N ASN A 30 -0.04 4.93 28.28
CA ASN A 30 0.49 4.66 26.95
C ASN A 30 -0.56 4.82 25.84
N SER A 31 -1.83 4.59 26.17
CA SER A 31 -2.94 4.66 25.22
C SER A 31 -3.63 6.03 25.20
N GLU A 32 -3.15 7.00 25.99
CA GLU A 32 -3.77 8.32 26.20
C GLU A 32 -5.26 8.24 26.58
N LEU A 33 -5.64 7.22 27.34
CA LEU A 33 -7.03 7.00 27.80
C LEU A 33 -7.18 7.42 29.26
N ASN A 34 -8.37 7.91 29.62
CA ASN A 34 -8.71 8.15 31.02
C ASN A 34 -8.70 6.83 31.80
N LEU A 35 -8.18 6.83 33.02
CA LEU A 35 -8.06 5.65 33.86
C LEU A 35 -9.43 5.01 34.14
N GLU A 36 -10.46 5.83 34.36
CA GLU A 36 -11.85 5.37 34.55
C GLU A 36 -12.33 4.57 33.33
N ALA A 37 -12.12 5.08 32.12
CA ALA A 37 -12.50 4.38 30.91
C ALA A 37 -11.78 3.03 30.75
N VAL A 38 -10.52 2.93 31.20
CA VAL A 38 -9.79 1.65 31.18
C VAL A 38 -10.35 0.65 32.20
N ILE A 39 -10.80 1.13 33.36
CA ILE A 39 -11.48 0.29 34.36
C ILE A 39 -12.82 -0.21 33.82
N ASP A 40 -13.58 0.66 33.15
CA ASP A 40 -14.85 0.28 32.51
C ASP A 40 -14.63 -0.81 31.44
N ILE A 41 -13.60 -0.65 30.59
CA ILE A 41 -13.22 -1.67 29.59
C ILE A 41 -12.83 -2.99 30.27
N PHE A 42 -12.19 -2.92 31.44
CA PHE A 42 -11.79 -4.09 32.20
C PHE A 42 -13.01 -4.82 32.80
N GLN A 43 -13.97 -4.06 33.37
CA GLN A 43 -15.25 -4.59 33.83
C GLN A 43 -16.00 -5.30 32.70
N GLU A 44 -16.13 -4.61 31.57
CA GLU A 44 -16.73 -5.10 30.35
C GLU A 44 -16.06 -6.37 29.78
N ALA A 45 -14.76 -6.55 30.00
CA ALA A 45 -14.02 -7.74 29.57
C ALA A 45 -14.28 -8.93 30.51
N ILE A 46 -14.35 -8.67 31.82
CA ILE A 46 -14.72 -9.70 32.82
C ILE A 46 -16.15 -10.17 32.58
N GLU A 47 -17.09 -9.23 32.43
CA GLU A 47 -18.49 -9.51 32.14
C GLU A 47 -18.63 -10.38 30.88
N PHE A 48 -17.95 -10.02 29.78
CA PHE A 48 -17.99 -10.80 28.54
C PHE A 48 -17.52 -12.25 28.70
N VAL A 49 -16.50 -12.50 29.52
CA VAL A 49 -15.97 -13.86 29.71
C VAL A 49 -16.86 -14.65 30.65
N ILE A 50 -17.32 -14.04 31.75
CA ILE A 50 -18.22 -14.70 32.72
C ILE A 50 -19.55 -15.04 32.05
N THR A 51 -20.16 -14.10 31.32
CA THR A 51 -21.42 -14.34 30.59
C THR A 51 -21.33 -15.45 29.56
N LYS A 52 -20.19 -15.57 28.88
CA LYS A 52 -20.00 -16.59 27.85
C LYS A 52 -19.67 -17.97 28.38
N LYS A 53 -19.11 -18.08 29.59
CA LYS A 53 -18.50 -19.33 30.09
C LYS A 53 -19.14 -19.87 31.36
N ILE A 54 -19.68 -19.01 32.21
CA ILE A 54 -20.17 -19.37 33.54
C ILE A 54 -21.68 -19.12 33.59
N ASP A 55 -22.09 -17.86 33.48
CA ASP A 55 -23.47 -17.45 33.72
C ASP A 55 -23.93 -16.37 32.72
N PRO A 56 -24.78 -16.73 31.74
CA PRO A 56 -25.27 -15.83 30.70
C PRO A 56 -25.89 -14.52 31.20
N ASP A 57 -26.47 -14.52 32.40
CA ASP A 57 -27.22 -13.38 32.92
C ASP A 57 -26.40 -12.53 33.89
N ALA A 58 -25.17 -12.92 34.24
CA ALA A 58 -24.35 -12.25 35.25
C ALA A 58 -24.07 -10.77 34.96
N GLN A 59 -24.29 -9.91 35.96
CA GLN A 59 -24.05 -8.47 35.90
C GLN A 59 -22.86 -8.09 36.77
N ILE A 60 -21.72 -7.85 36.13
CA ILE A 60 -20.45 -7.63 36.82
C ILE A 60 -20.21 -6.14 37.07
N LYS A 61 -19.84 -5.81 38.30
CA LYS A 61 -19.40 -4.46 38.70
C LYS A 61 -18.03 -4.51 39.36
N ILE A 62 -17.16 -3.56 39.03
CA ILE A 62 -15.86 -3.42 39.67
C ILE A 62 -15.87 -2.21 40.60
N GLU A 63 -15.41 -2.43 41.84
CA GLU A 63 -15.07 -1.35 42.76
C GLU A 63 -13.54 -1.30 42.89
N ALA A 64 -12.94 -0.26 42.33
CA ALA A 64 -11.50 -0.07 42.34
C ALA A 64 -11.11 1.05 43.33
N ASP A 65 -10.20 0.72 44.25
CA ASP A 65 -9.51 1.70 45.10
C ASP A 65 -8.15 2.01 44.47
N LEU A 66 -8.07 3.20 43.86
CA LEU A 66 -6.89 3.70 43.15
C LEU A 66 -5.72 4.03 44.08
N GLU A 67 -5.97 4.36 45.35
CA GLU A 67 -4.93 4.70 46.33
C GLU A 67 -4.30 3.43 46.90
N GLN A 68 -5.12 2.42 47.18
CA GLN A 68 -4.65 1.14 47.72
C GLN A 68 -4.18 0.17 46.65
N LEU A 69 -4.34 0.51 45.36
CA LEU A 69 -4.06 -0.36 44.22
C LEU A 69 -4.73 -1.73 44.40
N SER A 70 -6.01 -1.72 44.78
CA SER A 70 -6.82 -2.93 44.95
C SER A 70 -8.16 -2.78 44.26
N PHE A 71 -8.71 -3.89 43.78
CA PHE A 71 -10.05 -3.92 43.19
C PHE A 71 -10.82 -5.13 43.71
N LYS A 72 -12.14 -4.94 43.80
CA LYS A 72 -13.12 -5.99 44.09
C LYS A 72 -14.07 -6.11 42.92
N VAL A 73 -14.45 -7.35 42.61
CA VAL A 73 -15.37 -7.67 41.53
C VAL A 73 -16.62 -8.25 42.17
N PHE A 74 -17.79 -7.73 41.80
CA PHE A 74 -19.06 -8.17 42.33
C PHE A 74 -19.96 -8.64 41.19
N ASN A 75 -20.67 -9.75 41.41
CA ASN A 75 -21.85 -10.11 40.63
C ASN A 75 -23.08 -9.54 41.32
N THR A 76 -23.78 -8.61 40.68
CA THR A 76 -24.89 -7.85 41.31
C THR A 76 -26.23 -8.57 41.24
N ASN A 77 -26.37 -9.58 40.39
CA ASN A 77 -27.59 -10.37 40.24
C ASN A 77 -27.43 -11.83 40.68
N GLY A 78 -26.55 -12.10 41.65
CA GLY A 78 -26.44 -13.44 42.23
C GLY A 78 -27.73 -13.85 42.94
N ILE A 79 -27.97 -15.15 43.05
CA ILE A 79 -29.20 -15.72 43.64
C ILE A 79 -28.86 -16.43 44.95
N VAL A 80 -29.70 -16.25 45.97
CA VAL A 80 -29.58 -16.97 47.24
C VAL A 80 -30.15 -18.37 47.11
N VAL A 81 -29.35 -19.40 47.41
CA VAL A 81 -29.74 -20.82 47.32
C VAL A 81 -29.79 -21.48 48.69
N GLU A 82 -30.44 -22.65 48.74
CA GLU A 82 -30.52 -23.49 49.94
C GLU A 82 -29.15 -24.07 50.35
N GLU A 83 -29.02 -24.46 51.62
CA GLU A 83 -27.73 -24.87 52.20
C GLU A 83 -27.14 -26.14 51.62
N ASN A 84 -27.97 -26.98 51.02
CA ASN A 84 -27.55 -28.25 50.45
C ASN A 84 -27.25 -28.13 48.94
N TYR A 85 -27.38 -26.94 48.35
CA TYR A 85 -27.26 -26.74 46.90
C TYR A 85 -25.91 -27.21 46.34
N PHE A 86 -24.83 -26.96 47.08
CA PHE A 86 -23.49 -27.34 46.65
C PHE A 86 -23.09 -28.79 46.99
N ASP A 87 -23.89 -29.55 47.74
CA ASP A 87 -23.45 -30.87 48.25
C ASP A 87 -23.24 -31.90 47.12
N ASP A 88 -24.05 -31.81 46.07
CA ASP A 88 -24.04 -32.74 44.94
C ASP A 88 -23.11 -32.30 43.77
N LEU A 89 -22.52 -31.11 43.85
CA LEU A 89 -21.66 -30.54 42.80
C LEU A 89 -20.21 -30.99 42.93
N THR A 90 -19.54 -31.19 41.79
CA THR A 90 -18.09 -31.40 41.75
C THR A 90 -17.32 -30.16 42.20
N ASP A 91 -16.05 -30.30 42.60
CA ASP A 91 -15.23 -29.17 43.04
C ASP A 91 -15.06 -28.10 41.94
N GLU A 92 -15.08 -28.50 40.67
CA GLU A 92 -15.01 -27.57 39.52
C GLU A 92 -16.34 -26.83 39.31
N GLU A 93 -17.48 -27.53 39.37
CA GLU A 93 -18.81 -26.92 39.27
C GLU A 93 -19.09 -25.97 40.43
N LYS A 94 -18.64 -26.32 41.64
CA LYS A 94 -18.73 -25.44 42.82
C LYS A 94 -18.06 -24.09 42.59
N VAL A 95 -16.89 -24.05 41.99
CA VAL A 95 -16.14 -22.79 41.76
C VAL A 95 -16.87 -21.89 40.76
N ASN A 96 -17.49 -22.47 39.73
CA ASN A 96 -18.27 -21.73 38.75
C ASN A 96 -19.60 -21.25 39.35
N ASP A 97 -20.33 -22.12 40.05
CA ASP A 97 -21.62 -21.78 40.66
C ASP A 97 -21.49 -20.77 41.80
N LEU A 98 -20.35 -20.71 42.49
CA LEU A 98 -20.06 -19.67 43.49
C LEU A 98 -20.02 -18.24 42.91
N VAL A 99 -19.96 -18.10 41.58
CA VAL A 99 -20.06 -16.79 40.91
C VAL A 99 -21.51 -16.30 40.85
N SER A 100 -22.45 -17.24 40.75
CA SER A 100 -23.88 -16.95 40.53
C SER A 100 -24.73 -17.18 41.76
N PHE A 101 -24.30 -18.05 42.67
CA PHE A 101 -25.10 -18.51 43.81
C PHE A 101 -24.38 -18.30 45.14
N ILE A 102 -25.14 -17.90 46.16
CA ILE A 102 -24.68 -17.78 47.54
C ILE A 102 -25.59 -18.55 48.49
N LEU A 103 -24.99 -19.21 49.48
CA LEU A 103 -25.72 -19.91 50.53
C LEU A 103 -26.52 -18.93 51.40
N LEU A 104 -27.71 -19.36 51.85
CA LEU A 104 -28.60 -18.59 52.71
C LEU A 104 -27.93 -18.21 54.04
N SER A 105 -27.09 -19.07 54.64
CA SER A 105 -26.34 -18.71 55.85
C SER A 105 -25.41 -17.53 55.64
N LYS A 106 -24.63 -17.54 54.55
CA LYS A 106 -23.68 -16.48 54.21
C LYS A 106 -24.38 -15.19 53.83
N ALA A 107 -25.49 -15.28 53.10
CA ALA A 107 -26.30 -14.11 52.77
C ALA A 107 -26.89 -13.47 54.05
N LYS A 108 -27.37 -14.29 54.99
CA LYS A 108 -27.92 -13.85 56.29
C LYS A 108 -26.90 -13.20 57.24
N GLU A 109 -25.60 -13.45 57.05
CA GLU A 109 -24.55 -12.73 57.81
C GLU A 109 -24.53 -11.24 57.45
N THR A 110 -24.91 -10.89 56.22
CA THR A 110 -24.89 -9.52 55.71
C THR A 110 -26.28 -8.88 55.83
N ASP A 111 -27.33 -9.63 55.48
CA ASP A 111 -28.73 -9.18 55.58
C ASP A 111 -29.63 -10.26 56.23
N PRO A 112 -30.05 -10.07 57.50
CA PRO A 112 -30.86 -11.04 58.22
C PRO A 112 -32.25 -11.32 57.64
N GLU A 113 -32.80 -10.41 56.83
CA GLU A 113 -34.16 -10.54 56.26
C GLU A 113 -34.21 -11.30 54.94
N ILE A 114 -33.05 -11.69 54.38
CA ILE A 114 -32.96 -12.29 53.05
C ILE A 114 -33.51 -13.72 52.98
N GLN A 115 -34.20 -14.03 51.88
CA GLN A 115 -34.83 -15.32 51.60
C GLN A 115 -34.14 -16.05 50.46
N VAL A 116 -34.47 -17.33 50.30
CA VAL A 116 -34.04 -18.12 49.13
C VAL A 116 -34.70 -17.50 47.88
N ASP A 117 -33.98 -17.52 46.76
CA ASP A 117 -34.33 -16.89 45.48
C ASP A 117 -34.26 -15.35 45.42
N ASP A 118 -33.87 -14.68 46.51
CA ASP A 118 -33.61 -13.24 46.50
C ASP A 118 -32.31 -12.91 45.74
N ILE A 119 -32.26 -11.70 45.19
CA ILE A 119 -31.07 -11.17 44.50
C ILE A 119 -30.06 -10.67 45.53
N PHE A 120 -28.80 -11.08 45.37
CA PHE A 120 -27.70 -10.71 46.26
C PHE A 120 -26.42 -10.34 45.48
N SER A 121 -25.66 -9.39 46.02
CA SER A 121 -24.38 -8.99 45.44
C SER A 121 -23.25 -9.90 45.95
N ILE A 122 -22.72 -10.76 45.08
CA ILE A 122 -21.70 -11.76 45.43
C ILE A 122 -20.30 -11.22 45.09
N GLU A 123 -19.37 -11.22 46.05
CA GLU A 123 -17.95 -10.89 45.78
C GLU A 123 -17.27 -12.05 45.05
N ILE A 124 -16.82 -11.80 43.82
CA ILE A 124 -16.09 -12.78 43.00
C ILE A 124 -14.59 -12.68 43.31
N ASN A 125 -13.99 -13.81 43.70
CA ASN A 125 -12.55 -13.91 43.80
C ASN A 125 -11.92 -14.39 42.49
N LEU A 126 -11.33 -13.47 41.72
CA LEU A 126 -10.65 -13.85 40.47
C LEU A 126 -9.48 -14.84 40.66
N GLU A 127 -8.94 -14.97 41.87
CA GLU A 127 -7.82 -15.87 42.17
C GLU A 127 -8.26 -17.33 42.33
N SER A 128 -9.54 -17.58 42.63
CA SER A 128 -10.06 -18.95 42.68
C SER A 128 -10.36 -19.52 41.30
N PHE A 129 -10.38 -18.67 40.27
CA PHE A 129 -10.57 -19.12 38.91
C PHE A 129 -9.36 -19.86 38.36
N GLU A 130 -9.64 -20.80 37.47
CA GLU A 130 -8.60 -21.48 36.71
C GLU A 130 -7.82 -20.48 35.85
N HIS A 131 -6.53 -20.78 35.66
CA HIS A 131 -5.61 -19.90 34.95
C HIS A 131 -6.09 -19.55 33.53
N TRP A 132 -6.75 -20.48 32.83
CA TRP A 132 -7.25 -20.24 31.48
C TRP A 132 -8.36 -19.19 31.42
N LEU A 133 -9.21 -19.09 32.45
CA LEU A 133 -10.29 -18.10 32.50
C LEU A 133 -9.70 -16.69 32.68
N PHE A 134 -8.70 -16.56 33.54
CA PHE A 134 -7.95 -15.32 33.70
C PHE A 134 -7.26 -14.89 32.40
N MET A 135 -6.64 -15.83 31.68
CA MET A 135 -6.05 -15.55 30.36
C MET A 135 -7.11 -15.08 29.35
N ALA A 136 -8.30 -15.70 29.36
CA ALA A 136 -9.41 -15.28 28.49
C ALA A 136 -9.87 -13.84 28.78
N ILE A 137 -9.97 -13.45 30.05
CA ILE A 137 -10.31 -12.08 30.47
C ILE A 137 -9.24 -11.10 29.97
N MET A 138 -7.96 -11.40 30.20
CA MET A 138 -6.86 -10.55 29.73
C MET A 138 -6.84 -10.42 28.21
N HIS A 139 -7.14 -11.49 27.48
CA HIS A 139 -7.25 -11.47 26.03
C HIS A 139 -8.41 -10.57 25.57
N ALA A 140 -9.61 -10.73 26.15
CA ALA A 140 -10.77 -9.88 25.85
C ALA A 140 -10.50 -8.41 26.16
N PHE A 141 -9.85 -8.12 27.28
CA PHE A 141 -9.44 -6.78 27.68
C PHE A 141 -8.46 -6.16 26.67
N LYS A 142 -7.40 -6.88 26.31
CA LYS A 142 -6.42 -6.44 25.30
C LYS A 142 -7.10 -6.17 23.95
N GLN A 143 -8.04 -7.03 23.57
CA GLN A 143 -8.79 -6.87 22.33
C GLN A 143 -9.65 -5.59 22.34
N LYS A 144 -10.44 -5.37 23.40
CA LYS A 144 -11.27 -4.15 23.54
C LYS A 144 -10.43 -2.88 23.54
N ILE A 145 -9.31 -2.86 24.27
CA ILE A 145 -8.37 -1.73 24.23
C ILE A 145 -7.82 -1.51 22.83
N SER A 146 -7.39 -2.58 22.15
CA SER A 146 -6.89 -2.49 20.78
C SER A 146 -7.95 -1.95 19.81
N GLU A 147 -9.22 -2.32 19.98
CA GLU A 147 -10.35 -1.77 19.19
C GLU A 147 -10.55 -0.27 19.42
N ILE A 148 -10.49 0.18 20.68
CA ILE A 148 -10.66 1.60 21.03
C ILE A 148 -9.50 2.43 20.48
N VAL A 149 -8.25 1.98 20.67
CA VAL A 149 -7.06 2.65 20.11
C VAL A 149 -7.15 2.74 18.59
N ARG A 150 -7.53 1.64 17.93
CA ARG A 150 -7.78 1.61 16.47
C ARG A 150 -8.86 2.59 16.03
N ASN A 151 -9.94 2.73 16.78
CA ASN A 151 -11.02 3.68 16.48
C ASN A 151 -10.55 5.13 16.66
N ASN A 152 -9.77 5.42 17.71
CA ASN A 152 -9.20 6.74 17.95
C ASN A 152 -8.25 7.16 16.82
N VAL A 153 -7.35 6.27 16.41
CA VAL A 153 -6.46 6.48 15.26
C VAL A 153 -7.28 6.73 14.00
N TYR A 154 -8.27 5.89 13.71
CA TYR A 154 -9.14 6.07 12.55
C TYR A 154 -9.81 7.45 12.53
N ASN A 155 -10.47 7.84 13.63
CA ASN A 155 -11.19 9.11 13.73
C ASN A 155 -10.25 10.32 13.57
N LYS A 156 -9.07 10.27 14.19
CA LYS A 156 -8.06 11.33 14.08
C LYS A 156 -7.56 11.48 12.65
N TYR A 157 -7.08 10.40 12.05
CA TYR A 157 -6.41 10.45 10.75
C TYR A 157 -7.38 10.56 9.57
N LEU A 158 -8.65 10.18 9.73
CA LEU A 158 -9.68 10.38 8.71
C LEU A 158 -9.84 11.87 8.37
N SER A 159 -9.79 12.74 9.39
CA SER A 159 -9.86 14.20 9.22
C SER A 159 -8.63 14.78 8.52
N LEU A 160 -7.50 14.08 8.59
CA LEU A 160 -6.21 14.48 8.01
C LEU A 160 -5.96 13.87 6.62
N LYS A 161 -6.97 13.24 6.01
CA LYS A 161 -6.85 12.70 4.66
C LYS A 161 -6.42 13.80 3.68
N ASN A 162 -5.48 13.46 2.79
CA ASN A 162 -4.81 14.36 1.84
C ASN A 162 -3.87 15.41 2.44
N ASN A 163 -3.64 15.39 3.76
CA ASN A 163 -2.62 16.25 4.37
C ASN A 163 -1.25 15.59 4.35
N VAL A 164 -0.21 16.44 4.36
CA VAL A 164 1.19 16.01 4.45
C VAL A 164 1.59 15.94 5.92
N VAL A 165 2.10 14.79 6.31
CA VAL A 165 2.65 14.49 7.64
C VAL A 165 4.12 14.11 7.52
N LEU A 166 4.87 14.31 8.60
CA LEU A 166 6.24 13.84 8.71
C LEU A 166 6.22 12.41 9.27
N ALA A 167 6.89 11.49 8.59
CA ALA A 167 6.95 10.11 9.01
C ALA A 167 8.34 9.51 8.81
N THR A 168 8.74 8.64 9.73
CA THR A 168 10.02 7.95 9.71
C THR A 168 9.84 6.53 9.19
N VAL A 169 10.68 6.11 8.23
CA VAL A 169 10.66 4.71 7.75
C VAL A 169 11.16 3.79 8.85
N THR A 170 10.33 2.87 9.34
CA THR A 170 10.73 1.90 10.37
C THR A 170 11.18 0.59 9.76
N ASN A 171 10.46 0.09 8.74
CA ASN A 171 10.75 -1.20 8.15
C ASN A 171 10.40 -1.24 6.65
N LYS A 172 11.00 -2.17 5.91
CA LYS A 172 10.68 -2.47 4.53
C LYS A 172 10.17 -3.92 4.43
N ILE A 173 8.98 -4.09 3.85
CA ILE A 173 8.36 -5.39 3.61
C ILE A 173 8.19 -5.63 2.11
N ALA A 174 7.88 -6.86 1.69
CA ALA A 174 7.71 -7.19 0.27
C ALA A 174 6.61 -6.32 -0.41
N ALA A 175 5.54 -6.00 0.33
CA ALA A 175 4.43 -5.20 -0.17
C ALA A 175 4.72 -3.68 -0.23
N GLY A 176 5.78 -3.19 0.44
CA GLY A 176 6.03 -1.75 0.57
C GLY A 176 6.88 -1.38 1.79
N TYR A 177 6.55 -0.26 2.42
CA TYR A 177 7.30 0.31 3.53
C TYR A 177 6.36 0.58 4.71
N ILE A 178 6.86 0.33 5.91
CA ILE A 178 6.19 0.70 7.16
C ILE A 178 6.85 1.97 7.67
N PHE A 179 6.02 2.91 8.07
CA PHE A 179 6.39 4.19 8.62
C PHE A 179 5.82 4.35 10.02
N GLU A 180 6.44 5.22 10.79
CA GLU A 180 5.91 5.75 12.04
C GLU A 180 5.68 7.25 11.85
N ILE A 181 4.45 7.71 12.09
CA ILE A 181 4.11 9.13 12.03
C ILE A 181 4.69 9.80 13.27
N ASP A 182 5.46 10.88 13.06
CA ASP A 182 6.29 11.47 14.12
C ASP A 182 5.47 12.05 15.28
N ASP A 183 4.27 12.57 15.01
CA ASP A 183 3.42 13.25 16.00
C ASP A 183 2.91 12.29 17.08
N ASP A 184 2.38 11.12 16.68
CA ASP A 184 1.66 10.20 17.58
C ASP A 184 2.27 8.81 17.67
N LYS A 185 3.39 8.56 16.99
CA LYS A 185 4.00 7.22 16.91
C LYS A 185 3.08 6.15 16.30
N VAL A 186 2.11 6.58 15.51
CA VAL A 186 1.18 5.69 14.80
C VAL A 186 1.88 5.05 13.61
N SER A 187 1.75 3.72 13.50
CA SER A 187 2.23 2.96 12.35
C SER A 187 1.41 3.31 11.10
N ALA A 188 2.07 3.59 9.99
CA ALA A 188 1.48 3.87 8.69
C ALA A 188 2.09 2.95 7.62
N PHE A 189 1.32 2.59 6.60
CA PHE A 189 1.78 1.72 5.53
C PHE A 189 1.83 2.46 4.19
N MET A 190 2.97 2.37 3.51
CA MET A 190 3.13 2.82 2.13
C MET A 190 3.29 1.63 1.18
N PRO A 191 2.27 1.32 0.37
CA PRO A 191 2.39 0.39 -0.74
C PRO A 191 3.55 0.74 -1.69
N SER A 192 4.18 -0.28 -2.28
CA SER A 192 5.30 -0.10 -3.23
C SER A 192 4.95 0.82 -4.40
N HIS A 193 3.73 0.77 -4.91
CA HIS A 193 3.27 1.63 -6.00
C HIS A 193 3.07 3.09 -5.60
N TYR A 194 2.95 3.40 -4.29
CA TYR A 194 2.89 4.76 -3.74
C TYR A 194 4.24 5.32 -3.30
N ALA A 195 5.28 4.49 -3.23
CA ALA A 195 6.65 4.94 -3.03
C ALA A 195 7.20 5.59 -4.30
N SER A 196 7.73 6.81 -4.20
CA SER A 196 8.55 7.44 -5.25
C SER A 196 9.71 6.50 -5.60
N GLY A 197 10.14 6.45 -6.86
CA GLY A 197 11.03 5.40 -7.40
C GLY A 197 12.43 5.29 -6.78
N GLN A 198 12.73 6.03 -5.72
CA GLN A 198 13.96 5.92 -4.95
C GLN A 198 13.76 4.95 -3.78
N ASN A 199 14.73 4.07 -3.54
CA ASN A 199 14.72 3.21 -2.36
C ASN A 199 14.83 4.07 -1.10
N LEU A 200 13.73 4.14 -0.35
CA LEU A 200 13.70 4.82 0.94
C LEU A 200 14.54 4.05 1.95
N LYS A 201 15.38 4.77 2.69
CA LYS A 201 16.27 4.20 3.70
C LYS A 201 15.54 4.07 5.03
N ILE A 202 15.74 2.96 5.73
CA ILE A 202 15.22 2.77 7.09
C ILE A 202 15.84 3.83 8.02
N GLY A 203 15.05 4.35 8.95
CA GLY A 203 15.43 5.39 9.91
C GLY A 203 15.43 6.81 9.34
N THR A 204 15.09 7.00 8.07
CA THR A 204 15.03 8.34 7.47
C THR A 204 13.62 8.93 7.53
N LYS A 205 13.56 10.24 7.77
CA LYS A 205 12.32 11.02 7.82
C LYS A 205 11.95 11.49 6.42
N HIS A 206 10.66 11.38 6.09
CA HIS A 206 10.10 11.85 4.82
C HIS A 206 8.78 12.54 5.07
N GLU A 207 8.53 13.58 4.28
CA GLU A 207 7.20 14.14 4.14
C GLU A 207 6.37 13.23 3.23
N VAL A 208 5.25 12.74 3.76
CA VAL A 208 4.34 11.82 3.07
C VAL A 208 2.91 12.32 3.19
N VAL A 209 2.07 11.95 2.24
CA VAL A 209 0.64 12.32 2.23
C VAL A 209 -0.18 11.15 2.73
N ILE A 210 -1.17 11.42 3.58
CA ILE A 210 -2.18 10.43 3.96
C ILE A 210 -3.15 10.26 2.78
N GLU A 211 -3.03 9.14 2.07
CA GLU A 211 -3.82 8.86 0.87
C GLU A 211 -5.18 8.27 1.25
N ASN A 212 -5.20 7.36 2.23
CA ASN A 212 -6.44 6.76 2.71
C ASN A 212 -6.33 6.29 4.15
N VAL A 213 -7.48 6.20 4.82
CA VAL A 213 -7.58 5.70 6.19
C VAL A 213 -8.71 4.68 6.25
N SER A 214 -8.41 3.46 6.67
CA SER A 214 -9.33 2.32 6.70
C SER A 214 -9.40 1.76 8.12
N LYS A 215 -10.60 1.32 8.54
CA LYS A 215 -10.78 0.71 9.87
C LYS A 215 -10.10 -0.65 9.97
N ASN A 216 -10.21 -1.46 8.92
CA ASN A 216 -9.75 -2.84 8.87
C ASN A 216 -8.71 -3.03 7.76
N THR A 217 -7.43 -3.08 8.14
CA THR A 217 -6.32 -3.34 7.22
C THR A 217 -5.24 -4.17 7.91
N LYS A 218 -4.70 -5.17 7.20
CA LYS A 218 -3.71 -6.11 7.74
C LYS A 218 -2.40 -5.47 8.18
N GLN A 219 -1.99 -4.35 7.57
CA GLN A 219 -0.67 -3.74 7.80
C GLN A 219 -0.74 -2.48 8.65
N SER A 220 -1.59 -1.53 8.27
CA SER A 220 -1.88 -0.33 9.04
C SER A 220 -3.20 0.29 8.57
N GLN A 221 -3.90 0.96 9.48
CA GLN A 221 -5.10 1.75 9.19
C GLN A 221 -4.81 2.97 8.33
N VAL A 222 -3.59 3.53 8.41
CA VAL A 222 -3.20 4.74 7.70
C VAL A 222 -2.35 4.37 6.49
N VAL A 223 -2.88 4.61 5.29
CA VAL A 223 -2.17 4.43 4.03
C VAL A 223 -1.59 5.75 3.58
N ILE A 224 -0.29 5.77 3.35
CA ILE A 224 0.47 6.97 2.97
C ILE A 224 1.10 6.83 1.59
N SER A 225 1.47 7.97 1.00
CA SER A 225 2.05 8.06 -0.33
C SER A 225 3.09 9.19 -0.42
N SER A 226 4.26 8.90 -1.00
CA SER A 226 5.26 9.92 -1.36
C SER A 226 5.12 10.40 -2.82
N LYS A 227 4.29 9.71 -3.62
CA LYS A 227 3.98 10.07 -5.01
C LYS A 227 2.83 11.06 -5.15
N SER A 228 2.05 11.27 -4.09
CA SER A 228 0.83 12.07 -4.17
C SER A 228 1.11 13.51 -4.62
N VAL A 229 0.17 14.08 -5.36
CA VAL A 229 0.22 15.45 -5.88
C VAL A 229 0.15 16.48 -4.75
N GLN A 230 -0.50 16.13 -3.64
CA GLN A 230 -0.66 17.04 -2.49
C GLN A 230 0.66 17.42 -1.84
N LEU A 231 1.67 16.54 -1.90
CA LEU A 231 3.01 16.84 -1.42
C LEU A 231 3.60 18.05 -2.15
N VAL A 232 3.52 18.05 -3.48
CA VAL A 232 4.00 19.17 -4.31
C VAL A 232 3.16 20.41 -4.09
N LYS A 233 1.83 20.26 -3.98
CA LYS A 233 0.93 21.38 -3.70
C LYS A 233 1.33 22.10 -2.40
N LYS A 234 1.53 21.35 -1.31
CA LYS A 234 1.93 21.91 -0.02
C LYS A 234 3.28 22.62 -0.13
N LYS A 235 4.30 21.97 -0.67
CA LYS A 235 5.64 22.58 -0.83
C LYS A 235 5.62 23.88 -1.65
N ILE A 236 4.80 23.93 -2.70
CA ILE A 236 4.65 25.14 -3.52
C ILE A 236 3.95 26.25 -2.73
N ILE A 237 2.89 25.93 -1.99
CA ILE A 237 2.17 26.90 -1.15
C ILE A 237 3.10 27.42 -0.05
N ASP A 238 3.82 26.54 0.64
CA ASP A 238 4.71 26.90 1.76
C ASP A 238 5.88 27.80 1.31
N ALA A 239 6.37 27.61 0.08
CA ALA A 239 7.48 28.39 -0.47
C ALA A 239 7.08 29.76 -1.06
N ILE A 240 5.79 29.99 -1.36
CA ILE A 240 5.34 31.14 -2.15
C ILE A 240 4.30 31.97 -1.37
N PRO A 241 4.70 33.14 -0.84
CA PRO A 241 3.82 33.99 -0.04
C PRO A 241 2.52 34.40 -0.74
N GLU A 242 2.55 34.58 -2.05
CA GLU A 242 1.38 34.95 -2.85
C GLU A 242 0.29 33.85 -2.88
N LEU A 243 0.69 32.58 -2.76
CA LEU A 243 -0.23 31.45 -2.63
C LEU A 243 -0.73 31.30 -1.18
N GLN A 244 0.10 31.58 -0.18
CA GLN A 244 -0.32 31.59 1.23
C GLN A 244 -1.35 32.68 1.50
N SER A 245 -1.12 33.86 0.93
CA SER A 245 -2.01 35.03 1.04
C SER A 245 -3.26 34.93 0.15
N LYS A 246 -3.38 33.84 -0.64
CA LYS A 246 -4.48 33.56 -1.57
C LYS A 246 -4.68 34.62 -2.66
N PHE A 247 -3.65 35.38 -3.04
CA PHE A 247 -3.70 36.24 -4.24
C PHE A 247 -3.58 35.44 -5.54
N LEU A 248 -2.88 34.31 -5.45
CA LEU A 248 -2.83 33.30 -6.49
C LEU A 248 -3.46 32.02 -5.93
N GLU A 249 -4.01 31.20 -6.81
CA GLU A 249 -4.44 29.85 -6.46
C GLU A 249 -3.95 28.83 -7.48
N ILE A 250 -3.70 27.61 -6.98
CA ILE A 250 -3.35 26.46 -7.81
C ILE A 250 -4.64 25.77 -8.24
N THR A 251 -4.94 25.85 -9.54
CA THR A 251 -6.18 25.30 -10.13
C THR A 251 -6.07 23.79 -10.36
N SER A 252 -4.93 23.33 -10.89
CA SER A 252 -4.67 21.92 -11.12
C SER A 252 -3.18 21.62 -11.11
N ILE A 253 -2.83 20.38 -10.80
CA ILE A 253 -1.46 19.88 -10.84
C ILE A 253 -1.48 18.51 -11.51
N ALA A 254 -0.56 18.31 -12.45
CA ALA A 254 -0.27 17.01 -13.04
C ALA A 254 1.18 16.64 -12.72
N ARG A 255 1.41 15.41 -12.25
CA ARG A 255 2.70 14.99 -11.73
C ARG A 255 3.10 13.63 -12.25
N ILE A 256 4.34 13.51 -12.73
CA ILE A 256 5.07 12.26 -12.89
C ILE A 256 6.17 12.28 -11.83
N PRO A 257 5.98 11.59 -10.69
CA PRO A 257 6.85 11.71 -9.52
C PRO A 257 8.31 11.41 -9.84
N GLY A 258 9.21 12.28 -9.40
CA GLY A 258 10.65 12.17 -9.62
C GLY A 258 11.12 12.56 -11.03
N GLU A 259 10.21 12.90 -11.94
CA GLU A 259 10.58 13.36 -13.29
C GLU A 259 10.14 14.81 -13.53
N ARG A 260 8.82 15.05 -13.53
CA ARG A 260 8.26 16.32 -13.96
C ARG A 260 6.86 16.56 -13.41
N CYS A 261 6.57 17.82 -13.14
CA CYS A 261 5.28 18.29 -12.66
C CYS A 261 4.87 19.54 -13.45
N LYS A 262 3.59 19.63 -13.81
CA LYS A 262 2.96 20.84 -14.35
C LYS A 262 1.95 21.36 -13.33
N VAL A 263 2.02 22.66 -13.05
CA VAL A 263 1.21 23.34 -12.04
C VAL A 263 0.48 24.47 -12.72
N ALA A 264 -0.84 24.39 -12.80
CA ALA A 264 -1.71 25.42 -13.35
C ALA A 264 -2.11 26.40 -12.25
N ILE A 265 -1.93 27.68 -12.50
CA ILE A 265 -2.24 28.76 -11.56
C ILE A 265 -3.12 29.83 -12.19
N ARG A 266 -3.95 30.46 -11.36
CA ARG A 266 -4.69 31.67 -11.73
C ARG A 266 -4.66 32.70 -10.61
N ARG A 267 -4.99 33.94 -10.96
CA ARG A 267 -5.27 34.99 -9.97
C ARG A 267 -6.64 34.75 -9.34
N THR A 268 -6.77 35.08 -8.06
CA THR A 268 -8.06 35.10 -7.37
C THR A 268 -8.75 36.45 -7.59
N GLU A 269 -10.05 36.50 -7.30
CA GLU A 269 -10.86 37.72 -7.39
C GLU A 269 -10.41 38.79 -6.37
N ASP A 270 -9.85 38.34 -5.24
CA ASP A 270 -9.34 39.19 -4.14
C ASP A 270 -7.94 39.77 -4.42
N ALA A 271 -7.36 39.53 -5.60
CA ALA A 271 -6.09 40.11 -5.98
C ALA A 271 -6.27 41.59 -6.32
N GLU A 272 -6.26 42.46 -5.30
CA GLU A 272 -6.42 43.92 -5.42
C GLU A 272 -5.32 44.62 -6.26
N ALA A 273 -4.28 43.89 -6.68
CA ALA A 273 -3.17 44.43 -7.46
C ALA A 273 -3.11 43.84 -8.89
N ASP A 274 -3.51 44.64 -9.88
CA ASP A 274 -3.26 44.39 -11.31
C ASP A 274 -1.78 44.11 -11.65
N ASN A 275 -0.86 44.52 -10.76
CA ASN A 275 0.59 44.48 -10.94
C ASN A 275 1.28 43.14 -10.57
N ILE A 276 0.57 42.13 -10.05
CA ILE A 276 1.19 40.86 -9.66
C ILE A 276 1.21 39.88 -10.85
N SER A 277 2.38 39.62 -11.43
CA SER A 277 2.52 38.61 -12.49
C SER A 277 2.35 37.19 -11.95
N GLU A 278 1.41 36.41 -12.52
CA GLU A 278 1.10 35.04 -12.06
C GLU A 278 2.34 34.15 -12.12
N ILE A 279 3.02 34.16 -13.26
CA ILE A 279 4.21 33.33 -13.50
C ILE A 279 5.42 33.94 -12.77
N GLY A 280 5.56 35.27 -12.80
CA GLY A 280 6.71 35.96 -12.23
C GLY A 280 6.85 35.76 -10.71
N SER A 281 5.73 35.81 -9.99
CA SER A 281 5.70 35.60 -8.54
C SER A 281 6.12 34.18 -8.15
N ILE A 282 5.72 33.17 -8.91
CA ILE A 282 6.05 31.77 -8.58
C ILE A 282 7.49 31.43 -8.95
N VAL A 283 7.95 31.91 -10.11
CA VAL A 283 9.29 31.63 -10.62
C VAL A 283 10.36 32.35 -9.79
N GLY A 284 10.10 33.58 -9.34
CA GLY A 284 11.07 34.41 -8.64
C GLY A 284 12.20 34.90 -9.55
N ALA A 285 13.15 35.66 -8.99
CA ALA A 285 14.30 36.16 -9.75
C ALA A 285 15.08 34.99 -10.38
N THR A 286 15.08 34.91 -11.72
CA THR A 286 15.78 33.87 -12.50
C THR A 286 15.34 32.43 -12.16
N GLY A 287 14.13 32.21 -11.66
CA GLY A 287 13.65 30.85 -11.36
C GLY A 287 14.08 30.26 -10.02
N SER A 288 14.64 31.07 -9.13
CA SER A 288 15.22 30.60 -7.86
C SER A 288 14.24 29.85 -6.96
N ARG A 289 12.98 30.29 -6.86
CA ARG A 289 11.96 29.65 -6.00
C ARG A 289 11.60 28.26 -6.50
N VAL A 290 11.28 28.14 -7.79
CA VAL A 290 10.92 26.85 -8.41
C VAL A 290 12.10 25.89 -8.41
N LEU A 291 13.33 26.41 -8.58
CA LEU A 291 14.54 25.60 -8.51
C LEU A 291 14.78 25.03 -7.10
N ALA A 292 14.55 25.84 -6.05
CA ALA A 292 14.66 25.36 -4.66
C ALA A 292 13.66 24.22 -4.37
N ILE A 293 12.39 24.39 -4.76
CA ILE A 293 11.36 23.34 -4.60
C ILE A 293 11.72 22.09 -5.41
N SER A 294 12.25 22.27 -6.63
CA SER A 294 12.73 21.16 -7.47
C SER A 294 13.86 20.39 -6.79
N GLN A 295 14.80 21.06 -6.13
CA GLN A 295 15.87 20.42 -5.37
C GLN A 295 15.35 19.64 -4.17
N GLU A 296 14.37 20.18 -3.43
CA GLU A 296 13.69 19.45 -2.36
C GLU A 296 12.96 18.20 -2.86
N LEU A 297 12.39 18.27 -4.06
CA LEU A 297 11.77 17.13 -4.75
C LEU A 297 12.80 16.29 -5.54
N GLN A 298 14.06 16.30 -5.13
CA GLN A 298 15.13 15.44 -5.66
C GLN A 298 15.38 15.62 -7.17
N GLY A 299 15.20 16.84 -7.68
CA GLY A 299 15.41 17.19 -9.08
C GLY A 299 14.18 17.03 -9.98
N GLU A 300 12.99 16.81 -9.41
CA GLU A 300 11.73 16.81 -10.16
C GLU A 300 11.52 18.18 -10.82
N LYS A 301 11.34 18.20 -12.15
CA LYS A 301 11.20 19.46 -12.91
C LYS A 301 9.81 20.04 -12.77
N ILE A 302 9.69 21.21 -12.18
CA ILE A 302 8.39 21.88 -11.99
C ILE A 302 8.20 22.93 -13.09
N GLU A 303 7.05 22.86 -13.77
CA GLU A 303 6.63 23.83 -14.77
C GLU A 303 5.35 24.51 -14.34
N VAL A 304 5.39 25.84 -14.31
CA VAL A 304 4.28 26.67 -13.88
C VAL A 304 3.59 27.21 -15.12
N ILE A 305 2.26 27.05 -15.18
CA ILE A 305 1.45 27.28 -16.36
C ILE A 305 0.30 28.19 -15.98
N LYS A 306 0.03 29.19 -16.83
CA LYS A 306 -1.14 30.04 -16.65
C LYS A 306 -2.41 29.27 -17.02
N TYR A 307 -3.32 29.15 -16.05
CA TYR A 307 -4.66 28.66 -16.27
C TYR A 307 -5.48 29.70 -17.05
N ASP A 308 -6.42 29.23 -17.86
CA ASP A 308 -7.35 30.05 -18.62
C ASP A 308 -8.70 29.32 -18.68
N ASP A 309 -9.81 30.03 -18.50
CA ASP A 309 -11.15 29.43 -18.54
C ASP A 309 -11.48 28.90 -19.94
N ASN A 310 -10.86 29.47 -21.00
CA ASN A 310 -10.93 28.91 -22.33
C ASN A 310 -10.00 27.69 -22.44
N ILE A 311 -10.61 26.51 -22.50
CA ILE A 311 -9.90 25.23 -22.60
C ILE A 311 -8.86 25.17 -23.74
N VAL A 312 -9.12 25.83 -24.87
CA VAL A 312 -8.20 25.85 -26.02
C VAL A 312 -6.92 26.57 -25.62
N LYS A 313 -7.06 27.76 -25.02
CA LYS A 313 -5.92 28.53 -24.49
C LYS A 313 -5.22 27.77 -23.37
N PHE A 314 -5.96 27.13 -22.47
CA PHE A 314 -5.38 26.35 -21.39
C PHE A 314 -4.57 25.15 -21.89
N ILE A 315 -5.06 24.42 -22.90
CA ILE A 315 -4.31 23.35 -23.57
C ILE A 315 -3.03 23.90 -24.23
N VAL A 316 -3.13 25.03 -24.94
CA VAL A 316 -1.96 25.69 -25.55
C VAL A 316 -0.90 26.06 -24.51
N ASN A 317 -1.32 26.58 -23.35
CA ASN A 317 -0.41 26.89 -22.24
C ASN A 317 0.19 25.59 -21.64
N ALA A 318 -0.64 24.54 -21.46
CA ALA A 318 -0.23 23.26 -20.90
C ALA A 318 0.87 22.56 -21.73
N MET A 319 0.84 22.75 -23.06
CA MET A 319 1.78 22.17 -24.02
C MET A 319 3.22 22.69 -23.93
N SER A 320 3.47 23.74 -23.12
CA SER A 320 4.82 24.23 -22.82
C SER A 320 5.78 23.09 -22.47
N PRO A 321 7.00 23.04 -23.04
CA PRO A 321 7.70 24.08 -23.81
C PRO A 321 7.38 24.09 -25.31
N SER A 322 6.53 23.18 -25.81
CA SER A 322 6.27 23.06 -27.24
C SER A 322 5.30 24.15 -27.71
N LYS A 323 5.54 24.65 -28.92
CA LYS A 323 4.63 25.59 -29.59
C LYS A 323 3.52 24.81 -30.29
N VAL A 324 2.34 25.41 -30.34
CA VAL A 324 1.10 24.81 -30.85
C VAL A 324 0.57 25.69 -31.96
N ILE A 325 0.16 25.07 -33.06
CA ILE A 325 -0.42 25.74 -34.23
C ILE A 325 -1.94 25.78 -34.08
N CYS A 326 -2.54 24.62 -33.83
CA CYS A 326 -3.99 24.43 -33.79
C CYS A 326 -4.37 23.48 -32.66
N VAL A 327 -5.46 23.78 -31.96
CA VAL A 327 -6.14 22.85 -31.05
C VAL A 327 -7.59 22.77 -31.50
N LYS A 328 -8.03 21.57 -31.88
CA LYS A 328 -9.38 21.33 -32.38
C LYS A 328 -10.08 20.30 -31.52
N GLU A 329 -11.28 20.63 -31.05
CA GLU A 329 -12.11 19.67 -30.33
C GLU A 329 -12.66 18.62 -31.30
N PHE A 330 -12.53 17.35 -30.94
CA PHE A 330 -13.03 16.21 -31.67
C PHE A 330 -14.14 15.54 -30.85
N LYS A 331 -15.38 15.98 -31.04
CA LYS A 331 -16.54 15.45 -30.32
C LYS A 331 -16.97 14.12 -30.93
N ILE A 332 -16.54 13.03 -30.34
CA ILE A 332 -17.22 11.73 -30.45
C ILE A 332 -17.81 11.48 -29.05
N GLY A 333 -19.08 11.08 -28.97
CA GLY A 333 -19.94 11.00 -27.77
C GLY A 333 -19.40 10.18 -26.60
N HIS A 334 -18.30 10.61 -26.00
CA HIS A 334 -17.68 10.06 -24.79
C HIS A 334 -17.80 11.05 -23.64
N LYS A 335 -17.66 10.54 -22.41
CA LYS A 335 -17.74 11.31 -21.17
C LYS A 335 -16.64 12.39 -21.03
N LEU A 336 -15.52 12.27 -21.75
CA LEU A 336 -14.40 13.23 -21.72
C LEU A 336 -14.23 13.92 -23.07
N ARG A 337 -13.95 15.24 -23.02
CA ARG A 337 -13.64 16.05 -24.22
C ARG A 337 -12.32 15.60 -24.81
N ARG A 338 -12.29 15.48 -26.14
CA ARG A 338 -11.13 15.08 -26.93
C ARG A 338 -10.63 16.23 -27.78
N PHE A 339 -9.33 16.41 -27.84
CA PHE A 339 -8.69 17.46 -28.62
C PHE A 339 -7.55 16.90 -29.47
N ILE A 340 -7.49 17.36 -30.71
CA ILE A 340 -6.36 17.16 -31.60
C ILE A 340 -5.51 18.43 -31.53
N ILE A 341 -4.23 18.27 -31.24
CA ILE A 341 -3.25 19.34 -31.11
C ILE A 341 -2.27 19.20 -32.26
N VAL A 342 -2.22 20.21 -33.12
CA VAL A 342 -1.26 20.30 -34.22
C VAL A 342 -0.04 21.09 -33.77
N VAL A 343 1.13 20.49 -33.93
CA VAL A 343 2.42 21.10 -33.58
C VAL A 343 3.34 21.14 -34.79
N PRO A 344 4.35 22.02 -34.81
CA PRO A 344 5.37 22.01 -35.87
C PRO A 344 6.05 20.65 -35.96
N ASP A 345 6.36 20.20 -37.19
CA ASP A 345 6.94 18.87 -37.43
C ASP A 345 8.24 18.65 -36.62
N PHE A 346 9.09 19.68 -36.55
CA PHE A 346 10.36 19.66 -35.81
C PHE A 346 10.21 19.68 -34.28
N GLN A 347 9.01 19.96 -33.76
CA GLN A 347 8.68 19.91 -32.32
C GLN A 347 7.78 18.73 -31.96
N HIS A 348 7.37 17.89 -32.91
CA HIS A 348 6.47 16.77 -32.65
C HIS A 348 6.96 15.84 -31.54
N SER A 349 8.23 15.43 -31.60
CA SER A 349 8.83 14.57 -30.56
C SER A 349 8.95 15.29 -29.20
N LEU A 350 9.21 16.61 -29.20
CA LEU A 350 9.26 17.41 -27.97
C LEU A 350 7.87 17.53 -27.33
N ALA A 351 6.85 17.69 -28.16
CA ALA A 351 5.46 17.83 -27.76
C ALA A 351 4.91 16.54 -27.14
N ILE A 352 5.31 15.38 -27.67
CA ILE A 352 4.99 14.06 -27.06
C ILE A 352 5.76 13.89 -25.75
N GLY A 353 7.05 14.21 -25.75
CA GLY A 353 7.97 13.98 -24.64
C GLY A 353 8.43 12.53 -24.54
N LYS A 354 9.46 12.28 -23.73
CA LYS A 354 9.98 10.92 -23.49
C LYS A 354 8.84 10.04 -22.93
N ASN A 355 8.60 8.88 -23.54
CA ASN A 355 7.52 7.96 -23.18
C ASN A 355 6.11 8.60 -23.14
N GLY A 356 5.86 9.67 -23.89
CA GLY A 356 4.56 10.36 -23.85
C GLY A 356 4.31 11.14 -22.55
N SER A 357 5.35 11.41 -21.76
CA SER A 357 5.24 12.13 -20.48
C SER A 357 4.54 13.48 -20.59
N ASN A 358 4.84 14.26 -21.64
CA ASN A 358 4.23 15.58 -21.79
C ASN A 358 2.75 15.48 -22.17
N VAL A 359 2.38 14.54 -23.04
CA VAL A 359 0.98 14.22 -23.36
C VAL A 359 0.21 13.83 -22.11
N LYS A 360 0.78 12.93 -21.29
CA LYS A 360 0.17 12.49 -20.03
C LYS A 360 -0.05 13.67 -19.07
N LEU A 361 0.99 14.47 -18.85
CA LEU A 361 0.90 15.65 -17.97
C LEU A 361 -0.15 16.65 -18.46
N VAL A 362 -0.24 16.91 -19.76
CA VAL A 362 -1.26 17.82 -20.33
C VAL A 362 -2.66 17.23 -20.17
N ALA A 363 -2.84 15.95 -20.43
CA ALA A 363 -4.13 15.26 -20.26
C ALA A 363 -4.61 15.31 -18.81
N ASP A 364 -3.73 14.98 -17.85
CA ASP A 364 -4.04 14.99 -16.43
C ASP A 364 -4.32 16.42 -15.92
N LEU A 365 -3.57 17.42 -16.40
CA LEU A 365 -3.69 18.83 -15.97
C LEU A 365 -5.00 19.47 -16.46
N THR A 366 -5.37 19.18 -17.70
CA THR A 366 -6.58 19.72 -18.36
C THR A 366 -7.82 18.84 -18.19
N ARG A 367 -7.65 17.62 -17.66
CA ARG A 367 -8.67 16.57 -17.57
C ARG A 367 -9.33 16.27 -18.92
N CYS A 368 -8.56 16.40 -20.00
CA CYS A 368 -9.01 16.18 -21.38
C CYS A 368 -8.16 15.10 -22.04
N GLN A 369 -8.75 14.39 -23.00
CA GLN A 369 -7.96 13.49 -23.85
C GLN A 369 -7.34 14.31 -24.99
N VAL A 370 -6.01 14.24 -25.11
CA VAL A 370 -5.28 15.00 -26.12
C VAL A 370 -4.50 14.07 -27.05
N GLN A 371 -4.58 14.33 -28.35
CA GLN A 371 -3.81 13.66 -29.38
C GLN A 371 -2.93 14.69 -30.08
N ILE A 372 -1.63 14.44 -30.15
CA ILE A 372 -0.68 15.33 -30.83
C ILE A 372 -0.43 14.79 -32.23
N ILE A 373 -0.53 15.65 -33.24
CA ILE A 373 -0.19 15.34 -34.63
C ILE A 373 0.75 16.41 -35.21
N PRO A 374 1.65 16.02 -36.13
CA PRO A 374 2.54 16.97 -36.78
C PRO A 374 1.79 17.76 -37.87
N TYR A 375 2.22 19.01 -38.12
CA TYR A 375 1.61 19.93 -39.09
C TYR A 375 1.47 19.31 -40.49
N SER A 376 2.50 18.61 -40.97
CA SER A 376 2.48 17.90 -42.26
C SER A 376 1.40 16.81 -42.35
N SER A 377 1.08 16.14 -41.24
CA SER A 377 0.00 15.14 -41.19
C SER A 377 -1.37 15.81 -41.26
N ALA A 378 -1.56 16.92 -40.53
CA ALA A 378 -2.79 17.68 -40.57
C ALA A 378 -3.11 18.23 -41.97
N LEU A 379 -2.09 18.58 -42.77
CA LEU A 379 -2.28 19.03 -44.17
C LEU A 379 -2.70 17.91 -45.13
N LYS A 380 -2.40 16.65 -44.83
CA LYS A 380 -2.79 15.51 -45.68
C LYS A 380 -4.27 15.16 -45.53
N ASP A 381 -4.86 15.47 -44.37
CA ASP A 381 -6.27 15.24 -44.12
C ASP A 381 -7.12 16.36 -44.71
N GLN A 382 -7.78 16.08 -45.83
CA GLN A 382 -8.63 17.05 -46.54
C GLN A 382 -9.80 17.56 -45.69
N ASN A 383 -10.21 16.82 -44.65
CA ASN A 383 -11.31 17.19 -43.76
C ASN A 383 -10.82 17.98 -42.53
N PHE A 384 -9.50 18.13 -42.35
CA PHE A 384 -8.92 18.84 -41.23
C PHE A 384 -8.56 20.29 -41.60
N LYS A 385 -9.48 21.22 -41.33
CA LYS A 385 -9.17 22.66 -41.39
C LYS A 385 -8.29 23.07 -40.20
N ILE A 386 -7.13 23.65 -40.49
CA ILE A 386 -6.20 24.20 -39.49
C ILE A 386 -6.66 25.59 -39.07
N GLU A 387 -6.95 25.74 -37.77
CA GLU A 387 -7.26 27.02 -37.14
C GLU A 387 -6.01 27.52 -36.42
N TRP A 388 -5.54 28.74 -36.72
CA TRP A 388 -4.37 29.35 -36.06
C TRP A 388 -4.74 29.89 -34.66
N ASN A 389 -5.29 29.02 -33.82
CA ASN A 389 -5.75 29.32 -32.47
C ASN A 389 -4.74 28.95 -31.38
N GLY A 390 -3.54 28.50 -31.79
CA GLY A 390 -2.41 28.20 -30.93
C GLY A 390 -1.58 29.43 -30.57
N ASN A 391 -0.34 29.18 -30.13
CA ASN A 391 0.63 30.24 -29.83
C ASN A 391 1.48 30.64 -31.03
N ILE A 392 1.37 29.92 -32.15
CA ILE A 392 1.88 30.32 -33.47
C ILE A 392 0.71 30.94 -34.23
N LYS A 393 0.86 32.18 -34.68
CA LYS A 393 -0.22 32.98 -35.29
C LYS A 393 -0.39 32.72 -36.77
N ASP A 394 0.71 32.47 -37.48
CA ASP A 394 0.68 32.29 -38.93
C ASP A 394 1.87 31.45 -39.45
N ILE A 395 1.84 31.23 -40.77
CA ILE A 395 2.87 30.49 -41.50
C ILE A 395 4.23 31.20 -41.44
N GLN A 396 4.26 32.54 -41.38
CA GLN A 396 5.51 33.31 -41.35
C GLN A 396 6.25 33.09 -40.02
N GLU A 397 5.53 33.13 -38.90
CA GLU A 397 6.04 32.80 -37.58
C GLU A 397 6.51 31.34 -37.52
N LEU A 398 5.75 30.40 -38.09
CA LEU A 398 6.14 28.99 -38.17
C LEU A 398 7.48 28.81 -38.91
N ASN A 399 7.65 29.49 -40.05
CA ASN A 399 8.90 29.44 -40.83
C ASN A 399 10.07 30.08 -40.09
N THR A 400 9.82 31.18 -39.36
CA THR A 400 10.83 31.84 -38.54
C THR A 400 11.31 30.89 -37.44
N LEU A 401 10.38 30.25 -36.71
CA LEU A 401 10.70 29.27 -35.68
C LEU A 401 11.46 28.06 -36.24
N LYS A 402 11.12 27.62 -37.45
CA LYS A 402 11.85 26.54 -38.14
C LYS A 402 13.30 26.93 -38.42
N ASN A 403 13.53 28.13 -38.93
CA ASN A 403 14.89 28.62 -39.20
C ASN A 403 15.71 28.77 -37.92
N GLU A 404 15.13 29.34 -36.85
CA GLU A 404 15.78 29.41 -35.54
C GLU A 404 16.11 28.03 -34.96
N TYR A 405 15.22 27.05 -35.14
CA TYR A 405 15.46 25.69 -34.71
C TYR A 405 16.65 25.08 -35.45
N ILE A 406 16.72 25.23 -36.78
CA ILE A 406 17.84 24.76 -37.60
C ILE A 406 19.16 25.41 -37.17
N HIS A 407 19.18 26.73 -37.00
CA HIS A 407 20.38 27.45 -36.55
C HIS A 407 20.85 27.00 -35.15
N ARG A 408 19.92 26.74 -34.23
CA ARG A 408 20.26 26.20 -32.89
C ARG A 408 20.87 24.80 -32.98
N GLN A 409 20.36 23.94 -33.85
CA GLN A 409 20.93 22.59 -34.03
C GLN A 409 22.33 22.66 -34.65
N GLN A 410 22.52 23.48 -35.69
CA GLN A 410 23.84 23.72 -36.28
C GLN A 410 24.83 24.25 -35.22
N GLY A 411 24.44 25.24 -34.42
CA GLY A 411 25.28 25.78 -33.35
C GLY A 411 25.69 24.75 -32.29
N ARG A 412 24.79 23.82 -31.93
CA ARG A 412 25.10 22.70 -31.01
C ARG A 412 26.09 21.71 -31.63
N ILE A 413 25.93 21.43 -32.92
CA ILE A 413 26.88 20.59 -33.67
C ILE A 413 28.26 21.24 -33.63
N TYR A 414 28.40 22.52 -33.97
CA TYR A 414 29.70 23.23 -33.92
C TYR A 414 30.33 23.28 -32.50
N GLN A 415 29.53 23.45 -31.44
CA GLN A 415 30.04 23.46 -30.06
C GLN A 415 30.48 22.08 -29.58
N ASN A 416 29.74 21.01 -29.93
CA ASN A 416 30.12 19.64 -29.62
C ASN A 416 31.40 19.22 -30.37
N HIS A 417 31.58 19.67 -31.61
CA HIS A 417 32.82 19.45 -32.36
C HIS A 417 34.00 20.14 -31.67
N ARG A 418 33.88 21.42 -31.24
CA ARG A 418 34.94 22.11 -30.49
C ARG A 418 35.34 21.42 -29.19
N ASN A 419 34.39 20.88 -28.42
CA ASN A 419 34.69 20.14 -27.20
C ASN A 419 35.36 18.78 -27.48
N SER A 420 35.16 18.20 -28.67
CA SER A 420 35.84 16.97 -29.09
C SER A 420 37.30 17.20 -29.53
N TYR A 421 37.67 18.42 -29.95
CA TYR A 421 39.05 18.80 -30.29
C TYR A 421 39.93 19.13 -29.06
N GLY A 422 39.38 19.05 -27.84
CA GLY A 422 40.07 19.39 -26.59
C GLY A 422 41.02 18.33 -26.04
N GLN A 423 41.17 17.17 -26.69
CA GLN A 423 42.22 16.19 -26.36
C GLN A 423 43.05 15.86 -27.59
N GLY A 424 44.36 16.05 -27.45
CA GLY A 424 45.30 16.24 -28.56
C GLY A 424 45.46 15.06 -29.51
N ASN A 425 45.61 15.38 -30.79
CA ASN A 425 46.84 15.18 -31.56
C ASN A 425 46.66 15.80 -32.95
N ASN A 426 47.65 16.58 -33.38
CA ASN A 426 47.69 17.20 -34.71
C ASN A 426 47.91 16.13 -35.78
N ASN A 427 46.85 15.50 -36.28
CA ASN A 427 46.90 14.70 -37.50
C ASN A 427 46.00 15.36 -38.56
N PHE A 428 46.64 16.06 -39.49
CA PHE A 428 46.00 16.82 -40.57
C PHE A 428 45.07 15.93 -41.43
N ASP A 429 45.41 14.65 -41.58
CA ASP A 429 44.62 13.67 -42.35
C ASP A 429 43.26 13.33 -41.72
N LEU A 430 43.17 13.35 -40.38
CA LEU A 430 41.89 13.16 -39.68
C LEU A 430 40.98 14.37 -39.89
N ILE A 431 41.57 15.57 -39.96
CA ILE A 431 40.84 16.81 -40.23
C ILE A 431 40.35 16.82 -41.68
N LEU A 432 41.16 16.34 -42.63
CA LEU A 432 40.78 16.25 -44.05
C LEU A 432 39.67 15.23 -44.30
N GLN A 433 39.75 14.04 -43.68
CA GLN A 433 38.69 13.03 -43.76
C GLN A 433 37.37 13.51 -43.13
N GLN A 434 37.46 14.25 -42.02
CA GLN A 434 36.27 14.84 -41.37
C GLN A 434 35.67 15.96 -42.23
N PHE A 435 36.51 16.80 -42.85
CA PHE A 435 36.05 17.86 -43.76
C PHE A 435 35.37 17.28 -45.01
N GLU A 436 35.91 16.19 -45.56
CA GLU A 436 35.27 15.46 -46.65
C GLU A 436 33.94 14.82 -46.24
N SER A 437 33.80 14.30 -45.02
CA SER A 437 32.52 13.78 -44.54
C SER A 437 31.47 14.86 -44.36
N ASP A 438 31.88 16.02 -43.85
CA ASP A 438 31.00 17.16 -43.59
C ASP A 438 30.50 17.78 -44.91
N ILE A 439 31.36 17.89 -45.93
CA ILE A 439 30.94 18.29 -47.29
C ILE A 439 29.94 17.28 -47.86
N ARG A 440 30.21 15.98 -47.72
CA ARG A 440 29.36 14.91 -48.24
C ARG A 440 28.01 14.84 -47.52
N GLU A 441 27.92 15.32 -46.29
CA GLU A 441 26.68 15.42 -45.52
C GLU A 441 25.88 16.68 -45.89
N LEU A 442 26.55 17.79 -46.23
CA LEU A 442 25.94 19.01 -46.79
C LEU A 442 25.40 18.81 -48.21
N GLU A 443 26.01 17.90 -48.98
CA GLU A 443 25.56 17.53 -50.33
C GLU A 443 24.31 16.63 -50.35
N LYS A 444 23.87 16.09 -49.21
CA LYS A 444 22.63 15.31 -49.16
C LYS A 444 21.43 16.24 -49.34
N PRO A 445 20.65 16.11 -50.43
CA PRO A 445 19.40 16.86 -50.56
C PRO A 445 18.45 16.39 -49.46
N TYR A 446 17.91 17.32 -48.68
CA TYR A 446 16.92 17.04 -47.64
C TYR A 446 15.65 16.43 -48.27
N GLY A 447 15.46 15.10 -48.14
CA GLY A 447 14.20 14.45 -48.50
C GLY A 447 14.19 12.90 -48.50
N ILE A 448 13.61 12.32 -47.43
CA ILE A 448 12.71 11.14 -47.32
C ILE A 448 13.10 9.76 -47.97
N GLU A 449 13.26 8.78 -47.07
CA GLU A 449 13.01 7.29 -47.10
C GLU A 449 13.87 6.30 -47.93
N ASN A 450 14.44 5.28 -47.25
CA ASN A 450 13.87 3.92 -47.21
C ASN A 450 14.59 2.92 -46.27
N GLU A 451 13.74 2.19 -45.54
CA GLU A 451 13.81 0.79 -45.06
C GLU A 451 15.03 0.22 -44.30
N PHE A 452 14.75 -0.11 -43.03
CA PHE A 452 15.35 -1.21 -42.29
C PHE A 452 15.12 -2.54 -43.00
N ILE A 453 16.19 -3.23 -43.40
CA ILE A 453 16.17 -4.68 -43.66
C ILE A 453 17.22 -5.36 -42.78
N LEU A 454 16.73 -6.20 -41.87
CA LEU A 454 17.49 -7.25 -41.20
C LEU A 454 17.89 -8.33 -42.22
N LYS A 455 19.18 -8.65 -42.32
CA LYS A 455 19.64 -9.99 -42.75
C LYS A 455 20.83 -10.46 -41.92
N ASN A 456 20.59 -11.59 -41.25
CA ASN A 456 21.60 -12.52 -40.77
C ASN A 456 22.47 -13.01 -41.93
N GLU A 457 23.77 -13.23 -41.67
CA GLU A 457 24.48 -14.37 -42.25
C GLU A 457 25.72 -14.75 -41.42
N GLN A 458 25.83 -16.05 -41.16
CA GLN A 458 26.90 -16.71 -40.44
C GLN A 458 28.08 -17.08 -41.37
N LYS A 459 29.25 -17.24 -40.74
CA LYS A 459 30.41 -18.08 -41.11
C LYS A 459 31.19 -17.72 -42.38
N GLN A 460 32.47 -17.38 -42.17
CA GLN A 460 33.56 -18.16 -42.78
C GLN A 460 34.69 -18.41 -41.78
N VAL A 461 35.06 -19.69 -41.71
CA VAL A 461 36.21 -20.29 -41.03
C VAL A 461 37.42 -20.18 -41.95
N ARG A 462 38.61 -19.88 -41.41
CA ARG A 462 39.88 -20.47 -41.87
C ARG A 462 40.96 -20.41 -40.79
N ASN A 463 41.66 -21.54 -40.68
CA ASN A 463 42.54 -21.97 -39.60
C ASN A 463 44.02 -21.55 -39.78
N HIS A 464 44.69 -21.42 -38.62
CA HIS A 464 46.05 -21.87 -38.25
C HIS A 464 47.30 -21.28 -38.93
N GLN A 465 48.20 -20.72 -38.09
CA GLN A 465 49.61 -21.15 -37.91
C GLN A 465 50.27 -20.25 -36.83
N GLU A 466 50.58 -20.81 -35.65
CA GLU A 466 51.92 -21.23 -35.18
C GLU A 466 52.66 -20.15 -34.34
N PHE A 467 52.95 -20.52 -33.08
CA PHE A 467 53.91 -19.81 -32.22
C PHE A 467 55.35 -20.15 -32.63
N PRO A 468 56.31 -19.26 -32.31
CA PRO A 468 57.38 -19.74 -31.43
C PRO A 468 57.76 -18.77 -30.29
N LYS A 469 58.25 -19.41 -29.22
CA LYS A 469 58.84 -18.88 -27.99
C LYS A 469 60.23 -18.25 -28.27
N ASN A 470 60.62 -17.19 -27.56
CA ASN A 470 61.57 -17.23 -26.42
C ASN A 470 62.30 -15.89 -26.14
N LYS A 471 62.39 -15.61 -24.83
CA LYS A 471 63.57 -15.17 -24.04
C LYS A 471 64.14 -13.74 -24.14
N ASN A 472 64.06 -13.10 -22.96
CA ASN A 472 65.17 -12.64 -22.10
C ASN A 472 65.51 -11.14 -22.00
N ASN A 473 65.64 -10.76 -20.72
CA ASN A 473 66.53 -9.74 -20.11
C ASN A 473 66.11 -8.27 -20.20
N LEU A 474 66.38 -7.39 -19.23
CA LEU A 474 66.66 -7.42 -17.78
C LEU A 474 66.85 -5.92 -17.37
N ALA A 475 66.83 -5.65 -16.05
CA ALA A 475 67.24 -4.42 -15.32
C ALA A 475 66.08 -3.43 -14.98
N LYS A 476 65.61 -3.29 -13.72
CA LYS A 476 66.20 -3.02 -12.38
C LYS A 476 66.55 -1.53 -12.10
N ALA A 477 65.72 -0.92 -11.25
CA ALA A 477 66.08 -0.16 -10.02
C ALA A 477 64.74 -0.04 -9.22
N GLY A 478 64.55 -0.57 -8.01
CA GLY A 478 65.21 -0.25 -6.72
C GLY A 478 64.59 1.06 -6.17
N THR A 479 63.86 1.16 -5.04
CA THR A 479 63.93 0.43 -3.76
C THR A 479 62.73 0.73 -2.84
N LYS A 480 62.23 -0.34 -2.18
CA LYS A 480 61.81 -0.52 -0.77
C LYS A 480 60.74 0.41 -0.13
N SER A 481 59.88 -0.02 0.81
CA SER A 481 59.34 -1.31 1.31
C SER A 481 58.62 -0.99 2.63
N ARG A 482 57.36 -1.44 2.82
CA ARG A 482 56.87 -2.13 4.05
C ARG A 482 55.36 -2.47 3.94
N ASN A 483 55.07 -3.66 3.41
CA ASN A 483 54.52 -4.86 4.09
C ASN A 483 53.56 -4.67 5.30
N PHE A 484 52.53 -5.50 5.55
CA PHE A 484 52.22 -6.87 5.09
C PHE A 484 50.73 -7.22 5.35
N ASN A 485 50.14 -8.03 4.45
CA ASN A 485 48.92 -8.86 4.62
C ASN A 485 49.31 -10.30 4.98
N LYS A 486 48.40 -11.09 5.57
CA LYS A 486 48.28 -12.58 5.49
C LYS A 486 46.86 -12.96 5.95
N ASN A 487 46.11 -13.95 5.44
CA ASN A 487 46.25 -15.08 4.49
C ASN A 487 44.81 -15.36 3.96
N GLN A 488 44.51 -15.63 2.68
CA GLN A 488 44.76 -16.78 1.78
C GLN A 488 43.97 -18.09 2.04
N ASN A 489 43.27 -18.47 0.96
CA ASN A 489 42.45 -19.65 0.65
C ASN A 489 43.24 -20.97 0.62
N ILE A 490 42.53 -22.12 0.55
CA ILE A 490 42.60 -23.11 -0.56
C ILE A 490 41.40 -24.08 -0.46
N ARG A 491 40.86 -24.43 -1.64
CA ARG A 491 39.73 -25.33 -1.94
C ARG A 491 40.20 -26.75 -2.30
N GLU A 492 39.22 -27.66 -2.38
CA GLU A 492 38.97 -28.76 -3.35
C GLU A 492 38.72 -30.10 -2.65
N ASN A 493 37.44 -30.51 -2.53
CA ASN A 493 36.62 -31.29 -3.49
C ASN A 493 37.06 -32.76 -3.63
N ILE A 494 36.19 -33.70 -3.26
CA ILE A 494 35.56 -34.67 -4.18
C ILE A 494 34.53 -35.52 -3.41
N SER A 495 33.40 -35.70 -4.10
CA SER A 495 32.11 -36.31 -3.78
C SER A 495 32.10 -37.81 -3.48
N LYS A 496 30.94 -38.25 -2.95
CA LYS A 496 30.22 -39.55 -3.07
C LYS A 496 29.71 -39.97 -1.68
N ASP A 497 28.54 -40.54 -1.45
CA ASP A 497 27.29 -40.83 -2.18
C ASP A 497 26.49 -41.65 -1.14
N PHE A 498 25.18 -41.37 -0.94
CA PHE A 498 24.11 -42.27 -0.43
C PHE A 498 24.31 -43.00 0.93
N ASP A 499 23.31 -43.47 1.69
CA ASP A 499 21.88 -43.26 1.95
C ASP A 499 21.53 -44.34 3.03
N TYR A 500 20.39 -44.21 3.73
CA TYR A 500 19.80 -45.11 4.77
C TYR A 500 20.53 -45.20 6.14
N GLY A 501 19.87 -45.18 7.30
CA GLY A 501 18.45 -45.37 7.68
C GLY A 501 18.38 -46.25 8.96
N PHE A 502 17.32 -46.08 9.77
CA PHE A 502 16.95 -46.72 11.07
C PHE A 502 17.42 -45.99 12.35
N GLU A 503 16.54 -45.29 13.10
CA GLU A 503 15.39 -45.72 13.98
C GLU A 503 15.82 -46.38 15.30
N ASN A 504 15.70 -45.67 16.44
CA ASN A 504 14.55 -45.75 17.36
C ASN A 504 14.80 -45.09 18.74
N GLU A 505 13.80 -44.29 19.13
CA GLU A 505 13.25 -43.96 20.46
C GLU A 505 14.11 -44.04 21.75
N LYS A 506 14.11 -42.96 22.54
CA LYS A 506 13.20 -42.81 23.70
C LYS A 506 13.37 -41.47 24.42
N ASP A 507 12.23 -40.96 24.87
CA ASP A 507 12.00 -39.82 25.74
C ASP A 507 12.92 -39.76 26.97
N SER A 508 13.37 -38.54 27.31
CA SER A 508 13.25 -37.95 28.65
C SER A 508 14.10 -36.68 28.78
N ASN A 509 13.56 -35.72 29.53
CA ASN A 509 14.20 -34.52 30.09
C ASN A 509 14.03 -33.21 29.31
N SER A 510 12.79 -32.70 29.36
CA SER A 510 12.57 -31.30 29.71
C SER A 510 12.92 -31.05 31.19
N PHE A 511 13.11 -29.78 31.53
CA PHE A 511 13.35 -29.21 32.86
C PHE A 511 14.80 -29.22 33.36
N GLN A 512 15.57 -28.22 32.93
CA GLN A 512 16.31 -27.38 33.86
C GLN A 512 16.74 -26.06 33.18
N ASN A 513 16.43 -24.95 33.85
CA ASN A 513 16.76 -23.54 33.55
C ASN A 513 15.63 -22.68 32.98
N ILE A 514 14.56 -22.52 33.76
CA ILE A 514 13.78 -21.29 33.77
C ILE A 514 13.73 -20.82 35.23
N SER A 515 14.71 -20.04 35.63
CA SER A 515 14.63 -19.25 36.85
C SER A 515 15.15 -17.86 36.54
N GLN A 516 14.28 -16.87 36.74
CA GLN A 516 14.42 -15.44 36.44
C GLN A 516 14.11 -15.04 34.98
N ARG A 517 12.83 -15.10 34.59
CA ARG A 517 12.26 -14.21 33.56
C ARG A 517 11.20 -13.33 34.20
N SER A 518 11.22 -12.05 33.86
CA SER A 518 10.26 -11.06 34.35
C SER A 518 8.87 -11.41 33.82
N PHE A 519 7.83 -11.06 34.58
CA PHE A 519 6.42 -11.36 34.25
C PHE A 519 5.93 -10.65 32.96
N PHE A 520 6.76 -9.79 32.36
CA PHE A 520 6.56 -9.11 31.09
C PHE A 520 7.86 -9.09 30.26
N ASP A 521 8.31 -10.25 29.77
CA ASP A 521 9.30 -10.28 28.68
C ASP A 521 8.56 -10.06 27.35
N ALA A 522 8.61 -8.82 26.83
CA ALA A 522 8.00 -8.44 25.56
C ALA A 522 8.48 -9.34 24.39
N ASP A 523 9.74 -9.78 24.40
CA ASP A 523 10.30 -10.62 23.34
C ASP A 523 9.71 -12.04 23.33
N SER A 524 9.38 -12.61 24.50
CA SER A 524 8.70 -13.91 24.60
C SER A 524 7.24 -13.85 24.12
N LEU A 525 6.60 -12.69 24.25
CA LEU A 525 5.24 -12.43 23.78
C LEU A 525 5.21 -12.20 22.27
N PHE A 526 6.27 -11.60 21.70
CA PHE A 526 6.43 -11.49 20.25
C PHE A 526 6.64 -12.85 19.59
N ASP A 527 7.48 -13.73 20.15
CA ASP A 527 7.70 -15.06 19.57
C ASP A 527 6.44 -15.95 19.68
N SER A 528 5.67 -15.83 20.76
CA SER A 528 4.38 -16.53 20.90
C SER A 528 3.35 -16.03 19.90
N ALA A 529 3.19 -14.70 19.77
CA ALA A 529 2.25 -14.10 18.83
C ALA A 529 2.68 -14.32 17.37
N LEU A 530 3.99 -14.39 17.10
CA LEU A 530 4.53 -14.71 15.77
C LEU A 530 4.23 -16.17 15.40
N ASN A 531 4.44 -17.11 16.31
CA ASN A 531 4.14 -18.53 16.07
C ASN A 531 2.64 -18.80 15.94
N GLU A 532 1.82 -18.08 16.71
CA GLU A 532 0.36 -18.15 16.62
C GLU A 532 -0.16 -17.54 15.30
N ALA A 533 0.38 -16.39 14.88
CA ALA A 533 0.08 -15.80 13.58
C ALA A 533 0.57 -16.66 12.40
N ILE A 534 1.69 -17.37 12.54
CA ILE A 534 2.15 -18.34 11.53
C ILE A 534 1.15 -19.49 11.43
N SER A 535 0.69 -20.03 12.57
CA SER A 535 -0.29 -21.11 12.59
C SER A 535 -1.66 -20.70 12.01
N GLU A 536 -2.12 -19.48 12.30
CA GLU A 536 -3.35 -18.94 11.71
C GLU A 536 -3.23 -18.72 10.20
N ASN A 537 -2.09 -18.21 9.71
CA ASN A 537 -1.85 -18.05 8.28
C ASN A 537 -1.78 -19.40 7.56
N GLU A 538 -1.18 -20.43 8.16
CA GLU A 538 -1.18 -21.79 7.60
C GLU A 538 -2.60 -22.39 7.54
N LEU A 539 -3.47 -22.05 8.49
CA LEU A 539 -4.87 -22.48 8.47
C LEU A 539 -5.65 -21.77 7.36
N ILE A 540 -5.42 -20.47 7.18
CA ILE A 540 -6.06 -19.64 6.14
C ILE A 540 -5.61 -20.09 4.74
N ASP A 541 -4.33 -20.41 4.57
CA ASP A 541 -3.80 -20.91 3.30
C ASP A 541 -4.41 -22.29 2.94
N LYS A 542 -4.67 -23.15 3.93
CA LYS A 542 -5.40 -24.41 3.71
C LYS A 542 -6.85 -24.16 3.30
N ILE A 543 -7.54 -23.21 3.93
CA ILE A 543 -8.92 -22.83 3.58
C ILE A 543 -8.98 -22.28 2.14
N HIS A 544 -8.03 -21.41 1.75
CA HIS A 544 -7.95 -20.89 0.39
C HIS A 544 -7.66 -21.98 -0.64
N GLN A 545 -6.78 -22.94 -0.34
CA GLN A 545 -6.53 -24.08 -1.22
C GLN A 545 -7.75 -24.99 -1.36
N GLU A 546 -8.58 -25.14 -0.32
CA GLU A 546 -9.85 -25.86 -0.41
C GLU A 546 -10.91 -25.11 -1.23
N GLU A 547 -10.98 -23.79 -1.11
CA GLU A 547 -11.87 -22.94 -1.91
C GLU A 547 -11.48 -22.92 -3.40
N GLU A 548 -10.18 -22.84 -3.71
CA GLU A 548 -9.68 -22.93 -5.09
C GLU A 548 -10.02 -24.30 -5.72
N LYS A 549 -9.85 -25.39 -4.97
CA LYS A 549 -10.27 -26.74 -5.43
C LYS A 549 -11.77 -26.83 -5.68
N LYS A 550 -12.60 -26.21 -4.83
CA LYS A 550 -14.05 -26.13 -5.05
C LYS A 550 -14.41 -25.34 -6.30
N GLN A 551 -13.74 -24.20 -6.53
CA GLN A 551 -13.92 -23.37 -7.73
C GLN A 551 -13.52 -24.12 -9.01
N GLU A 552 -12.40 -24.83 -9.00
CA GLU A 552 -11.96 -25.67 -10.13
C GLU A 552 -12.95 -26.80 -10.42
N LEU A 553 -13.47 -27.47 -9.38
CA LEU A 553 -14.49 -28.52 -9.53
C LEU A 553 -15.76 -27.96 -10.21
N LEU A 554 -16.19 -26.77 -9.77
CA LEU A 554 -17.38 -26.09 -10.28
C LEU A 554 -17.19 -25.61 -11.74
N LEU A 555 -15.97 -25.22 -12.11
CA LEU A 555 -15.61 -24.90 -13.48
C LEU A 555 -15.60 -26.16 -14.37
N GLN A 556 -15.07 -27.28 -13.87
CA GLN A 556 -15.10 -28.56 -14.58
C GLN A 556 -16.53 -29.08 -14.79
N GLU A 557 -17.43 -28.88 -13.82
CA GLU A 557 -18.85 -29.20 -13.96
C GLU A 557 -19.54 -28.31 -15.00
N LYS A 558 -19.26 -27.00 -15.00
CA LYS A 558 -19.77 -26.08 -16.02
C LYS A 558 -19.27 -26.44 -17.42
N GLU A 559 -18.01 -26.84 -17.57
CA GLU A 559 -17.47 -27.30 -18.85
C GLU A 559 -18.10 -28.62 -19.32
N LYS A 560 -18.37 -29.56 -18.40
CA LYS A 560 -19.10 -30.79 -18.72
C LYS A 560 -20.53 -30.48 -19.16
N TRP A 561 -21.20 -29.54 -18.51
CA TRP A 561 -22.54 -29.12 -18.89
C TRP A 561 -22.54 -28.45 -20.27
N ALA A 562 -21.61 -27.52 -20.53
CA ALA A 562 -21.48 -26.87 -21.83
C ALA A 562 -21.16 -27.87 -22.96
N LYS A 563 -20.37 -28.92 -22.69
CA LYS A 563 -20.09 -30.00 -23.65
C LYS A 563 -21.33 -30.85 -23.94
N ASN A 564 -22.13 -31.17 -22.92
CA ASN A 564 -23.41 -31.87 -23.10
C ASN A 564 -24.41 -31.00 -23.88
N GLU A 565 -24.48 -29.71 -23.59
CA GLU A 565 -25.36 -28.77 -24.29
C GLU A 565 -24.95 -28.60 -25.76
N ALA A 566 -23.63 -28.52 -26.04
CA ALA A 566 -23.11 -28.50 -27.41
C ALA A 566 -23.34 -29.82 -28.16
N GLN A 567 -23.34 -30.97 -27.48
CA GLN A 567 -23.72 -32.26 -28.07
C GLN A 567 -25.22 -32.32 -28.39
N ILE A 568 -26.08 -31.77 -27.52
CA ILE A 568 -27.53 -31.68 -27.76
C ILE A 568 -27.83 -30.74 -28.93
N GLN A 569 -27.12 -29.62 -29.04
CA GLN A 569 -27.26 -28.68 -30.17
C GLN A 569 -26.72 -29.27 -31.49
N LYS A 570 -25.66 -30.08 -31.46
CA LYS A 570 -25.15 -30.80 -32.64
C LYS A 570 -26.09 -31.92 -33.10
N ALA A 571 -26.72 -32.64 -32.17
CA ALA A 571 -27.74 -33.64 -32.50
C ALA A 571 -29.02 -33.01 -33.11
N SER A 572 -29.22 -31.70 -32.92
CA SER A 572 -30.35 -30.94 -33.47
C SER A 572 -30.10 -30.39 -34.90
N GLN A 573 -28.93 -30.70 -35.51
CA GLN A 573 -28.53 -30.21 -36.84
C GLN A 573 -28.34 -31.30 -37.90
N GLU A 574 -28.88 -32.51 -37.71
CA GLU A 574 -28.96 -33.53 -38.78
C GLU A 574 -30.38 -33.60 -39.37
N PRO A 575 -30.55 -33.69 -40.71
CA PRO A 575 -31.85 -33.72 -41.34
C PRO A 575 -32.46 -35.12 -41.37
N ASN A 576 -33.64 -35.26 -40.75
CA ASN A 576 -34.69 -36.27 -40.96
C ASN A 576 -34.30 -37.76 -41.04
N GLN A 577 -34.67 -38.52 -40.01
CA GLN A 577 -35.57 -39.67 -40.13
C GLN A 577 -36.07 -40.12 -38.73
N ASN A 578 -37.33 -40.55 -38.68
CA ASN A 578 -38.07 -41.21 -37.58
C ASN A 578 -38.91 -40.33 -36.64
N SER A 579 -40.17 -40.20 -37.06
CA SER A 579 -41.33 -39.62 -36.42
C SER A 579 -41.95 -40.49 -35.30
N ASP A 580 -41.15 -41.09 -34.40
CA ASP A 580 -41.68 -41.98 -33.35
C ASP A 580 -41.22 -41.65 -31.90
N LEU A 581 -40.51 -40.53 -31.68
CA LEU A 581 -40.04 -40.15 -30.33
C LEU A 581 -40.81 -38.97 -29.70
N TYR A 582 -41.70 -38.32 -30.44
CA TYR A 582 -42.44 -37.13 -29.95
C TYR A 582 -43.71 -37.44 -29.14
N ILE A 583 -44.06 -38.72 -28.94
CA ILE A 583 -45.26 -39.12 -28.17
C ILE A 583 -44.91 -39.76 -26.81
N GLN A 584 -43.63 -39.93 -26.47
CA GLN A 584 -43.23 -40.50 -25.18
C GLN A 584 -42.93 -39.50 -24.06
N ASN A 585 -42.66 -38.22 -24.36
CA ASN A 585 -42.28 -37.24 -23.32
C ASN A 585 -43.43 -36.40 -22.76
N GLU A 586 -44.63 -36.40 -23.36
CA GLU A 586 -45.82 -35.80 -22.73
C GLU A 586 -46.37 -36.63 -21.55
N LYS A 587 -45.90 -37.87 -21.38
CA LYS A 587 -46.29 -38.73 -20.24
C LYS A 587 -45.32 -38.68 -19.05
N GLN A 588 -44.20 -37.96 -19.14
CA GLN A 588 -43.25 -37.86 -18.01
C GLN A 588 -43.23 -36.49 -17.31
N ILE A 589 -43.93 -35.47 -17.82
CA ILE A 589 -44.10 -34.17 -17.14
C ILE A 589 -45.41 -34.13 -16.34
N LYS A 590 -45.78 -35.26 -15.71
CA LYS A 590 -46.95 -35.33 -14.82
C LYS A 590 -46.70 -35.95 -13.45
N ASN A 591 -45.46 -36.25 -13.09
CA ASN A 591 -45.13 -36.90 -11.82
C ASN A 591 -43.90 -36.31 -11.12
N PHE A 592 -43.89 -35.02 -10.77
CA PHE A 592 -43.13 -34.56 -9.60
C PHE A 592 -43.87 -33.39 -8.93
N LYS A 593 -44.69 -33.75 -7.93
CA LYS A 593 -45.04 -32.89 -6.80
C LYS A 593 -44.00 -33.18 -5.70
N LEU A 594 -43.27 -32.17 -5.24
CA LEU A 594 -43.07 -31.87 -3.82
C LEU A 594 -42.29 -30.56 -3.68
N ASP A 595 -42.82 -29.66 -2.85
CA ASP A 595 -42.40 -28.27 -2.65
C ASP A 595 -41.18 -28.07 -1.71
N ASP A 596 -40.26 -29.03 -1.60
CA ASP A 596 -39.27 -29.01 -0.49
C ASP A 596 -37.81 -28.69 -0.85
N ASP A 597 -37.47 -28.40 -2.12
CA ASP A 597 -36.08 -28.13 -2.53
C ASP A 597 -35.75 -26.66 -2.87
N LEU A 598 -36.73 -25.75 -2.78
CA LEU A 598 -36.50 -24.31 -3.04
C LEU A 598 -36.07 -23.51 -1.80
N LEU A 599 -36.16 -24.08 -0.60
CA LEU A 599 -35.83 -23.38 0.65
C LEU A 599 -34.34 -23.38 1.04
N LYS A 600 -33.50 -24.17 0.36
CA LYS A 600 -32.07 -24.32 0.70
C LYS A 600 -31.12 -23.39 -0.05
N TYR A 601 -31.61 -22.62 -1.03
CA TYR A 601 -30.73 -21.86 -1.94
C TYR A 601 -30.80 -20.34 -1.83
N THR A 602 -31.78 -19.76 -1.12
CA THR A 602 -31.97 -18.30 -1.12
C THR A 602 -31.72 -17.62 0.22
N GLY A 603 -31.74 -18.33 1.37
CA GLY A 603 -31.29 -17.79 2.66
C GLY A 603 -31.97 -16.49 3.13
N VAL A 604 -33.11 -16.12 2.55
CA VAL A 604 -33.90 -14.94 2.89
C VAL A 604 -35.31 -15.41 3.15
N GLY A 605 -35.77 -15.25 4.39
CA GLY A 605 -37.16 -15.47 4.76
C GLY A 605 -38.03 -14.35 4.22
N ASP A 606 -39.18 -14.75 3.67
CA ASP A 606 -40.41 -13.99 3.42
C ASP A 606 -40.27 -12.48 3.27
N ILE A 607 -40.23 -12.03 2.01
CA ILE A 607 -40.54 -10.65 1.63
C ILE A 607 -41.99 -10.66 1.13
N ASP A 608 -42.89 -10.08 1.92
CA ASP A 608 -44.26 -9.80 1.49
C ASP A 608 -44.23 -8.79 0.33
N ILE A 609 -44.87 -9.18 -0.77
CA ILE A 609 -44.88 -8.45 -2.05
C ILE A 609 -45.87 -7.26 -2.05
N ASP A 610 -46.57 -7.03 -0.94
CA ASP A 610 -47.61 -5.99 -0.83
C ASP A 610 -47.11 -4.62 -0.32
N ASP A 611 -45.81 -4.45 -0.03
CA ASP A 611 -45.26 -3.23 0.59
C ASP A 611 -44.52 -2.25 -0.36
N PHE A 612 -44.61 -2.45 -1.68
CA PHE A 612 -44.04 -1.51 -2.66
C PHE A 612 -45.13 -0.86 -3.54
N ASP A 613 -45.67 0.26 -3.08
CA ASP A 613 -46.36 1.21 -3.95
C ASP A 613 -45.33 2.05 -4.75
N PHE A 614 -45.59 2.17 -6.06
CA PHE A 614 -44.75 2.66 -7.16
C PHE A 614 -43.90 3.92 -6.96
#